data_AF-T0GGN8-F1
#
_entry.id   AF-T0GGN8-F1
#
_cell.length_a   1.000
_cell.length_b   1.000
_cell.length_c   1.000
_cell.angle_alpha   90.00
_cell.angle_beta   90.00
_cell.angle_gamma   90.00
#
_symmetry.space_group_name_H-M   'P 1'
#
loop_
_entity.id
_entity.type
_entity.pdbx_description
1 polymer ?
#
loop_
_entity_poly.entity_id
_entity_poly.type
_entity_poly.pdbx_seq_one_letter_code
_entity_poly.pdbx_strand_id
1 'polypeptide(L)'
;MILNLKRHWGYLILLALCLSLSVSATPEQDREFLSSVKEGNLKKVEALLSQGARIDAKDEEGRTSLMLAEGEDVVEFLIKNGANLNAQDQDGNSVLFYRLLPLLKVKVPDMDDLAEAKRLIESGAQVEYMARKGEDQHPVSLLNMAIRNKNLTLVKFLVENGANPNHDPGGVEEYPLFLAVGGASSSPDLAITEYLLANGAKPVFTSRLKEIQTPEGTKQIGARNAFHYATETLGTDPKIFDILAKAGTNLNQRDARGKTPLIEAIYRKNVGAAEKLIALGADITLSDIEGKTAFDLAKEVQLESVARLIGEKLSPKTP
;
A
#
# COMPACT_ATOMS: atom_id res chain seq x y z
N MET A 1 24.55 41.84 61.42
CA MET A 1 24.99 40.89 60.37
C MET A 1 23.87 39.90 59.96
N ILE A 2 22.60 40.34 59.82
CA ILE A 2 21.45 39.46 59.49
C ILE A 2 20.59 40.01 58.34
N LEU A 3 20.80 41.27 57.91
CA LEU A 3 19.99 41.93 56.89
C LEU A 3 20.39 41.61 55.43
N ASN A 4 21.49 40.87 55.19
CA ASN A 4 21.94 40.53 53.83
C ASN A 4 21.63 39.09 53.39
N LEU A 5 21.17 38.21 54.29
CA LEU A 5 20.87 36.81 53.94
C LEU A 5 19.46 36.63 53.34
N LYS A 6 18.45 37.38 53.81
CA LYS A 6 17.06 37.25 53.31
C LYS A 6 16.87 37.73 51.87
N ARG A 7 17.71 38.67 51.41
CA ARG A 7 17.63 39.21 50.04
C ARG A 7 18.20 38.24 49.00
N HIS A 8 19.19 37.42 49.39
CA HIS A 8 19.78 36.42 48.50
C HIS A 8 18.87 35.20 48.27
N TRP A 9 18.09 34.80 49.27
CA TRP A 9 17.18 33.65 49.15
C TRP A 9 15.94 33.99 48.32
N GLY A 10 15.43 35.22 48.40
CA GLY A 10 14.36 35.70 47.51
C GLY A 10 14.78 35.72 46.05
N TYR A 11 16.01 36.14 45.75
CA TYR A 11 16.57 36.11 44.38
C TYR A 11 16.83 34.68 43.89
N LEU A 12 17.32 33.78 44.75
CA LEU A 12 17.53 32.38 44.39
C LEU A 12 16.21 31.62 44.17
N ILE A 13 15.15 31.95 44.90
CA ILE A 13 13.80 31.39 44.70
C ILE A 13 13.17 31.95 43.42
N LEU A 14 13.37 33.24 43.08
CA LEU A 14 12.91 33.82 41.81
C LEU A 14 13.70 33.29 40.59
N LEU A 15 15.03 33.12 40.71
CA LEU A 15 15.86 32.47 39.68
C LEU A 15 15.49 30.99 39.53
N ALA A 16 15.23 30.27 40.62
CA ALA A 16 14.76 28.89 40.58
C ALA A 16 13.32 28.76 40.03
N LEU A 17 12.42 29.72 40.31
CA LEU A 17 11.08 29.78 39.72
C LEU A 17 11.16 30.04 38.21
N CYS A 18 12.04 30.94 37.76
CA CYS A 18 12.28 31.19 36.34
C CYS A 18 12.98 30.01 35.64
N LEU A 19 13.82 29.24 36.34
CA LEU A 19 14.43 28.01 35.82
C LEU A 19 13.46 26.81 35.81
N SER A 20 12.33 26.90 36.52
CA SER A 20 11.28 25.86 36.56
C SER A 20 10.05 26.15 35.70
N LEU A 21 9.92 27.37 35.18
CA LEU A 21 9.00 27.65 34.08
C LEU A 21 9.67 27.04 32.85
N SER A 22 9.40 25.77 32.58
CA SER A 22 9.60 25.19 31.26
C SER A 22 9.04 26.19 30.25
N VAL A 23 9.90 26.86 29.49
CA VAL A 23 9.49 27.73 28.39
C VAL A 23 8.84 26.80 27.38
N SER A 24 7.54 26.57 27.54
CA SER A 24 6.73 25.90 26.54
C SER A 24 6.64 26.86 25.36
N ALA A 25 7.01 26.41 24.17
CA ALA A 25 6.85 27.18 22.93
C ALA A 25 5.48 27.86 22.87
N THR A 26 5.43 29.14 22.51
CA THR A 26 4.13 29.76 22.19
C THR A 26 3.64 29.25 20.83
N PRO A 27 2.32 29.21 20.57
CA PRO A 27 1.79 28.89 19.25
C PRO A 27 2.32 29.81 18.14
N GLU A 28 2.65 31.06 18.46
CA GLU A 28 3.31 32.00 17.53
C GLU A 28 4.72 31.54 17.17
N GLN A 29 5.52 31.11 18.15
CA GLN A 29 6.88 30.60 17.91
C GLN A 29 6.86 29.33 17.05
N ASP A 30 5.95 28.40 17.31
CA ASP A 30 5.81 27.19 16.49
C ASP A 30 5.41 27.54 15.05
N ARG A 31 4.51 28.51 14.85
CA ARG A 31 4.14 28.98 13.51
C ARG A 31 5.31 29.63 12.77
N GLU A 32 6.08 30.47 13.45
CA GLU A 32 7.27 31.08 12.87
C GLU A 32 8.35 30.03 12.54
N PHE A 33 8.51 29.04 13.41
CA PHE A 33 9.39 27.90 13.18
C PHE A 33 8.99 27.12 11.93
N LEU A 34 7.71 26.75 11.80
CA LEU A 34 7.20 26.07 10.62
C LEU A 34 7.36 26.90 9.34
N SER A 35 7.19 28.22 9.37
CA SER A 35 7.48 29.09 8.23
C SER A 35 8.95 29.01 7.83
N SER A 36 9.87 29.09 8.80
CA SER A 36 11.31 29.01 8.54
C SER A 36 11.75 27.66 7.97
N VAL A 37 11.08 26.58 8.37
CA VAL A 37 11.28 25.22 7.86
C VAL A 37 10.81 25.11 6.40
N LYS A 38 9.64 25.66 6.05
CA LYS A 38 9.12 25.72 4.68
C LYS A 38 9.97 26.59 3.74
N GLU A 39 10.64 27.59 4.31
CA GLU A 39 11.55 28.48 3.57
C GLU A 39 12.95 27.89 3.37
N GLY A 40 13.28 26.76 4.01
CA GLY A 40 14.64 26.19 4.01
C GLY A 40 15.67 27.06 4.74
N ASN A 41 15.25 27.89 5.71
CA ASN A 41 16.12 28.83 6.39
C ASN A 41 16.75 28.22 7.66
N LEU A 42 17.78 27.39 7.48
CA LEU A 42 18.44 26.65 8.58
C LEU A 42 18.84 27.55 9.76
N LYS A 43 19.39 28.74 9.52
CA LYS A 43 19.79 29.66 10.60
C LYS A 43 18.61 30.07 11.48
N LYS A 44 17.45 30.31 10.86
CA LYS A 44 16.23 30.69 11.58
C LYS A 44 15.62 29.48 12.30
N VAL A 45 15.65 28.30 11.68
CA VAL A 45 15.26 27.02 12.30
C VAL A 45 16.08 26.78 13.57
N GLU A 46 17.41 26.87 13.51
CA GLU A 46 18.33 26.72 14.66
C GLU A 46 18.02 27.72 15.77
N ALA A 47 17.86 29.00 15.42
CA ALA A 47 17.58 30.06 16.38
C ALA A 47 16.23 29.83 17.10
N LEU A 48 15.18 29.44 16.37
CA LEU A 48 13.86 29.22 16.94
C LEU A 48 13.80 27.97 17.84
N LEU A 49 14.49 26.88 17.48
CA LEU A 49 14.63 25.74 18.39
C LEU A 49 15.36 26.13 19.67
N SER A 50 16.43 26.94 19.59
CA SER A 50 17.15 27.43 20.78
C SER A 50 16.29 28.33 21.69
N GLN A 51 15.24 28.95 21.14
CA GLN A 51 14.26 29.77 21.85
C GLN A 51 13.06 28.95 22.38
N GLY A 52 13.09 27.62 22.20
CA GLY A 52 12.11 26.71 22.75
C GLY A 52 11.01 26.28 21.78
N ALA A 53 11.07 26.62 20.48
CA ALA A 53 10.13 26.09 19.49
C ALA A 53 10.17 24.55 19.47
N ARG A 54 9.02 23.91 19.22
CA ARG A 54 8.94 22.45 19.23
C ARG A 54 9.48 21.88 17.92
N ILE A 55 10.41 20.92 18.02
CA ILE A 55 10.95 20.25 16.84
C ILE A 55 9.85 19.57 16.03
N ASP A 56 8.86 18.94 16.67
CA ASP A 56 7.71 18.33 16.02
C ASP A 56 6.47 19.25 16.01
N ALA A 57 6.68 20.58 15.90
CA ALA A 57 5.58 21.51 15.67
C ALA A 57 4.73 21.05 14.48
N LYS A 58 3.41 21.28 14.58
CA LYS A 58 2.43 20.86 13.56
C LYS A 58 1.66 22.06 13.02
N ASP A 59 1.34 22.03 11.73
CA ASP A 59 0.38 22.97 11.14
C ASP A 59 -1.07 22.51 11.32
N GLU A 60 -1.99 23.22 10.67
CA GLU A 60 -3.44 23.01 10.81
C GLU A 60 -3.90 21.66 10.25
N GLU A 61 -3.17 21.10 9.28
CA GLU A 61 -3.41 19.76 8.74
C GLU A 61 -2.70 18.66 9.54
N GLY A 62 -2.00 19.02 10.63
CA GLY A 62 -1.26 18.10 11.47
C GLY A 62 0.09 17.67 10.90
N ARG A 63 0.59 18.33 9.85
CA ARG A 63 1.89 18.03 9.24
C ARG A 63 3.00 18.53 10.16
N THR A 64 3.98 17.67 10.43
CA THR A 64 5.14 18.03 11.26
C THR A 64 6.12 18.92 10.51
N SER A 65 7.03 19.58 11.24
CA SER A 65 8.16 20.31 10.65
C SER A 65 8.91 19.49 9.60
N LEU A 66 9.22 18.23 9.89
CA LEU A 66 9.97 17.36 8.97
C LEU A 66 9.18 17.05 7.68
N MET A 67 7.85 16.95 7.75
CA MET A 67 7.01 16.80 6.54
C MET A 67 6.97 18.06 5.68
N LEU A 68 7.16 19.23 6.30
CA LEU A 68 7.08 20.55 5.67
C LEU A 68 8.46 21.09 5.25
N ALA A 69 9.54 20.39 5.61
CA ALA A 69 10.90 20.84 5.43
C ALA A 69 11.26 20.91 3.94
N GLU A 70 11.80 22.05 3.56
CA GLU A 70 12.47 22.29 2.28
C GLU A 70 13.96 22.52 2.55
N GLY A 71 14.82 22.06 1.63
CA GLY A 71 16.27 22.12 1.79
C GLY A 71 16.85 20.91 2.53
N GLU A 72 17.88 20.30 1.93
CA GLU A 72 18.54 19.11 2.47
C GLU A 72 19.20 19.36 3.83
N ASP A 73 19.74 20.57 4.03
CA ASP A 73 20.39 21.00 5.27
C ASP A 73 19.39 21.12 6.44
N VAL A 74 18.19 21.64 6.19
CA VAL A 74 17.10 21.68 7.18
C VAL A 74 16.61 20.27 7.51
N VAL A 75 16.39 19.42 6.50
CA VAL A 75 15.97 18.02 6.71
C VAL A 75 16.99 17.27 7.56
N GLU A 76 18.28 17.35 7.21
CA GLU A 76 19.35 16.72 7.98
C GLU A 76 19.40 17.24 9.43
N PHE A 77 19.27 18.54 9.61
CA PHE A 77 19.28 19.16 10.92
C PHE A 77 18.12 18.66 11.79
N LEU A 78 16.90 18.61 11.24
CA LEU A 78 15.72 18.11 11.96
C LEU A 78 15.88 16.64 12.34
N ILE A 79 16.39 15.78 11.44
CA ILE A 79 16.66 14.37 11.73
C ILE A 79 17.69 14.24 12.85
N LYS A 80 18.82 14.96 12.77
CA LYS A 80 19.90 14.93 13.79
C LYS A 80 19.43 15.41 15.16
N ASN A 81 18.44 16.30 15.21
CA ASN A 81 17.87 16.80 16.46
C ASN A 81 16.65 15.99 16.96
N GLY A 82 16.35 14.84 16.34
CA GLY A 82 15.37 13.88 16.84
C GLY A 82 13.93 14.17 16.43
N ALA A 83 13.70 14.84 15.30
CA ALA A 83 12.36 14.97 14.73
C ALA A 83 11.74 13.59 14.50
N ASN A 84 10.43 13.47 14.77
CA ASN A 84 9.73 12.21 14.64
C ASN A 84 9.48 11.84 13.16
N LEU A 85 10.31 10.96 12.61
CA LEU A 85 10.21 10.46 11.24
C LEU A 85 8.91 9.69 10.93
N ASN A 86 8.22 9.24 11.98
CA ASN A 86 7.11 8.30 11.91
C ASN A 86 5.76 8.94 12.29
N ALA A 87 5.74 10.27 12.48
CA ALA A 87 4.49 10.99 12.66
C ALA A 87 3.61 10.88 11.41
N GLN A 88 2.30 10.96 11.60
CA GLN A 88 1.30 11.04 10.55
C GLN A 88 0.49 12.34 10.70
N ASP A 89 0.14 12.95 9.57
CA ASP A 89 -0.80 14.07 9.50
C ASP A 89 -2.26 13.57 9.62
N GLN A 90 -3.23 14.46 9.46
CA GLN A 90 -4.66 14.13 9.57
C GLN A 90 -5.13 13.10 8.52
N ASP A 91 -4.45 13.03 7.38
CA ASP A 91 -4.73 12.07 6.31
C ASP A 91 -3.93 10.76 6.46
N GLY A 92 -3.12 10.61 7.51
CA GLY A 92 -2.29 9.44 7.71
C GLY A 92 -0.97 9.46 6.90
N ASN A 93 -0.60 10.58 6.28
CA ASN A 93 0.63 10.65 5.50
C ASN A 93 1.85 10.85 6.40
N SER A 94 2.92 10.10 6.15
CA SER A 94 4.23 10.24 6.80
C SER A 94 5.19 11.13 5.98
N VAL A 95 6.35 11.50 6.54
CA VAL A 95 7.40 12.19 5.76
C VAL A 95 7.80 11.40 4.51
N LEU A 96 7.90 10.06 4.64
CA LEU A 96 8.25 9.19 3.52
C LEU A 96 7.18 9.24 2.42
N PHE A 97 5.90 9.34 2.79
CA PHE A 97 4.82 9.53 1.83
C PHE A 97 5.01 10.82 1.03
N TYR A 98 5.27 11.95 1.70
CA TYR A 98 5.48 13.24 1.02
C TYR A 98 6.67 13.22 0.06
N ARG A 99 7.76 12.51 0.39
CA ARG A 99 8.92 12.39 -0.50
C ARG A 99 8.69 11.48 -1.71
N LEU A 100 7.92 10.41 -1.55
CA LEU A 100 7.67 9.46 -2.65
C LEU A 100 6.46 9.83 -3.51
N LEU A 101 5.54 10.66 -3.01
CA LEU A 101 4.32 11.05 -3.73
C LEU A 101 4.58 11.66 -5.12
N PRO A 102 5.55 12.58 -5.31
CA PRO A 102 5.87 13.12 -6.63
C PRO A 102 6.35 12.04 -7.61
N LEU A 103 7.07 11.03 -7.10
CA LEU A 103 7.70 9.97 -7.89
C LEU A 103 6.70 8.91 -8.38
N LEU A 104 5.55 8.77 -7.71
CA LEU A 104 4.50 7.84 -8.11
C LEU A 104 3.99 8.08 -9.54
N LYS A 105 3.99 9.34 -9.99
CA LYS A 105 3.50 9.74 -11.33
C LYS A 105 4.59 9.73 -12.40
N VAL A 106 5.85 9.61 -11.99
CA VAL A 106 7.00 9.57 -12.91
C VAL A 106 7.17 8.13 -13.41
N LYS A 107 7.34 7.97 -14.73
CA LYS A 107 7.44 6.63 -15.35
C LYS A 107 8.67 5.85 -14.87
N VAL A 108 9.79 6.55 -14.71
CA VAL A 108 11.05 6.01 -14.20
C VAL A 108 11.68 7.10 -13.33
N PRO A 109 11.54 7.04 -11.99
CA PRO A 109 12.25 7.96 -11.11
C PRO A 109 13.75 7.70 -11.19
N ASP A 110 14.57 8.75 -11.05
CA ASP A 110 16.02 8.62 -10.94
C ASP A 110 16.38 8.05 -9.56
N MET A 111 17.52 7.37 -9.45
CA MET A 111 18.04 6.92 -8.16
C MET A 111 18.39 8.10 -7.24
N ASP A 112 18.76 9.24 -7.82
CA ASP A 112 18.99 10.48 -7.09
C ASP A 112 17.69 10.98 -6.44
N ASP A 113 16.53 10.78 -7.08
CA ASP A 113 15.21 11.14 -6.53
C ASP A 113 14.86 10.33 -5.27
N LEU A 114 15.43 9.11 -5.15
CA LEU A 114 15.18 8.21 -4.02
C LEU A 114 16.21 8.36 -2.89
N ALA A 115 17.27 9.17 -3.07
CA ALA A 115 18.35 9.30 -2.11
C ALA A 115 17.86 9.84 -0.75
N GLU A 116 17.02 10.88 -0.76
CA GLU A 116 16.46 11.45 0.47
C GLU A 116 15.53 10.45 1.18
N ALA A 117 14.63 9.80 0.42
CA ALA A 117 13.75 8.76 0.95
C ALA A 117 14.54 7.61 1.58
N LYS A 118 15.65 7.20 0.94
CA LYS A 118 16.55 6.16 1.46
C LYS A 118 17.19 6.60 2.78
N ARG A 119 17.73 7.81 2.86
CA ARG A 119 18.30 8.34 4.11
C ARG A 119 17.27 8.41 5.24
N LEU A 120 16.03 8.79 4.95
CA LEU A 120 14.94 8.79 5.92
C LEU A 120 14.71 7.37 6.47
N ILE A 121 14.66 6.37 5.60
CA ILE A 121 14.49 4.96 5.99
C ILE A 121 15.68 4.48 6.84
N GLU A 122 16.91 4.77 6.41
CA GLU A 122 18.14 4.45 7.16
C GLU A 122 18.19 5.15 8.53
N SER A 123 17.52 6.32 8.65
CA SER A 123 17.36 7.06 9.89
C SER A 123 16.16 6.59 10.74
N GLY A 124 15.44 5.56 10.30
CA GLY A 124 14.35 4.93 11.05
C GLY A 124 12.93 5.32 10.64
N ALA A 125 12.75 5.98 9.50
CA ALA A 125 11.42 6.16 8.90
C ALA A 125 10.85 4.81 8.46
N GLN A 126 9.64 4.47 8.90
CA GLN A 126 9.01 3.20 8.49
C GLN A 126 8.46 3.30 7.06
N VAL A 127 8.57 2.21 6.33
CA VAL A 127 8.05 2.09 4.95
C VAL A 127 6.57 1.71 4.94
N GLU A 128 6.15 0.91 5.92
CA GLU A 128 4.78 0.42 6.08
C GLU A 128 3.88 1.52 6.67
N TYR A 129 3.40 2.43 5.84
CA TYR A 129 2.33 3.36 6.23
C TYR A 129 1.13 3.29 5.31
N MET A 130 0.01 3.60 5.93
CA MET A 130 -1.31 3.57 5.36
C MET A 130 -1.84 5.01 5.28
N ALA A 131 -1.82 5.60 4.08
CA ALA A 131 -2.43 6.89 3.83
C ALA A 131 -3.95 6.71 3.63
N ARG A 132 -4.77 7.55 4.26
CA ARG A 132 -6.22 7.60 4.02
C ARG A 132 -6.46 8.55 2.87
N LYS A 133 -6.92 8.04 1.72
CA LYS A 133 -7.37 8.93 0.65
C LYS A 133 -8.62 8.41 -0.04
N GLY A 134 -9.76 8.95 0.34
CA GLY A 134 -11.05 8.68 -0.29
C GLY A 134 -12.23 8.89 0.66
N GLU A 135 -13.42 9.13 0.11
CA GLU A 135 -14.70 9.20 0.86
C GLU A 135 -15.02 7.90 1.63
N ASP A 136 -14.36 6.80 1.28
CA ASP A 136 -14.47 5.46 1.89
C ASP A 136 -13.43 5.19 3.00
N GLN A 137 -12.50 6.13 3.25
CA GLN A 137 -11.48 6.09 4.32
C GLN A 137 -10.59 4.84 4.37
N HIS A 138 -10.51 4.05 3.30
CA HIS A 138 -9.67 2.87 3.32
C HIS A 138 -8.19 3.26 3.25
N PRO A 139 -7.37 2.73 4.17
CA PRO A 139 -5.95 2.97 4.12
C PRO A 139 -5.31 2.30 2.89
N VAL A 140 -4.42 3.02 2.19
CA VAL A 140 -3.65 2.48 1.06
C VAL A 140 -2.16 2.57 1.39
N SER A 141 -1.44 1.46 1.20
CA SER A 141 0.01 1.43 1.40
C SER A 141 0.76 2.08 0.23
N LEU A 142 1.95 2.64 0.50
CA LEU A 142 2.84 3.15 -0.55
C LEU A 142 3.16 2.09 -1.62
N LEU A 143 3.29 0.83 -1.21
CA LEU A 143 3.51 -0.30 -2.13
C LEU A 143 2.31 -0.49 -3.06
N ASN A 144 1.07 -0.48 -2.54
CA ASN A 144 -0.13 -0.59 -3.36
C ASN A 144 -0.25 0.59 -4.34
N MET A 145 0.08 1.81 -3.90
CA MET A 145 0.11 2.97 -4.79
C MET A 145 1.14 2.82 -5.91
N ALA A 146 2.35 2.34 -5.61
CA ALA A 146 3.38 2.09 -6.61
C ALA A 146 2.93 1.04 -7.64
N ILE A 147 2.27 -0.02 -7.20
CA ILE A 147 1.70 -1.06 -8.06
C ILE A 147 0.60 -0.49 -8.97
N ARG A 148 -0.35 0.28 -8.42
CA ARG A 148 -1.44 0.91 -9.18
C ARG A 148 -0.91 1.86 -10.26
N ASN A 149 0.21 2.53 -10.01
CA ASN A 149 0.87 3.40 -10.97
C ASN A 149 1.85 2.67 -11.91
N LYS A 150 1.95 1.33 -11.81
CA LYS A 150 2.88 0.50 -12.59
C LYS A 150 4.34 0.95 -12.46
N ASN A 151 4.71 1.51 -11.31
CA ASN A 151 6.06 2.00 -11.07
C ASN A 151 6.91 0.88 -10.46
N LEU A 152 7.47 0.02 -11.33
CA LEU A 152 8.31 -1.10 -10.91
C LEU A 152 9.53 -0.64 -10.11
N THR A 153 10.15 0.49 -10.44
CA THR A 153 11.31 1.01 -9.71
C THR A 153 10.94 1.30 -8.26
N LEU A 154 9.81 1.96 -8.03
CA LEU A 154 9.35 2.26 -6.68
C LEU A 154 8.88 1.01 -5.93
N VAL A 155 8.23 0.06 -6.62
CA VAL A 155 7.91 -1.25 -6.03
C VAL A 155 9.18 -1.94 -5.53
N LYS A 156 10.24 -1.98 -6.35
CA LYS A 156 11.53 -2.56 -5.98
C LYS A 156 12.13 -1.87 -4.77
N PHE A 157 12.24 -0.54 -4.84
CA PHE A 157 12.78 0.28 -3.76
C PHE A 157 12.05 0.02 -2.44
N LEU A 158 10.72 0.03 -2.44
CA LEU A 158 9.91 -0.17 -1.24
C LEU A 158 10.12 -1.57 -0.64
N VAL A 159 10.07 -2.63 -1.46
CA VAL A 159 10.25 -4.02 -0.97
C VAL A 159 11.68 -4.25 -0.48
N GLU A 160 12.69 -3.75 -1.18
CA GLU A 160 14.10 -3.82 -0.76
C GLU A 160 14.36 -3.08 0.55
N ASN A 161 13.54 -2.07 0.87
CA ASN A 161 13.62 -1.30 2.10
C ASN A 161 12.57 -1.72 3.16
N GLY A 162 11.98 -2.91 3.03
CA GLY A 162 11.19 -3.53 4.10
C GLY A 162 9.68 -3.36 3.99
N ALA A 163 9.13 -2.87 2.87
CA ALA A 163 7.70 -3.01 2.61
C ALA A 163 7.31 -4.49 2.53
N ASN A 164 6.28 -4.91 3.24
CA ASN A 164 5.78 -6.27 3.23
C ASN A 164 4.99 -6.52 1.93
N PRO A 165 5.44 -7.43 1.05
CA PRO A 165 4.72 -7.78 -0.18
C PRO A 165 3.41 -8.54 0.09
N ASN A 166 3.14 -8.85 1.35
CA ASN A 166 1.93 -9.46 1.86
C ASN A 166 1.15 -8.52 2.79
N HIS A 167 1.50 -7.23 2.82
CA HIS A 167 0.79 -6.25 3.64
C HIS A 167 -0.69 -6.26 3.27
N ASP A 168 -1.54 -6.34 4.28
CA ASP A 168 -2.97 -6.46 4.11
C ASP A 168 -3.67 -5.27 4.74
N PRO A 169 -3.99 -4.22 3.96
CA PRO A 169 -4.62 -3.02 4.49
C PRO A 169 -6.10 -3.23 4.83
N GLY A 170 -6.67 -4.41 4.55
CA GLY A 170 -8.12 -4.63 4.58
C GLY A 170 -8.82 -4.12 3.30
N GLY A 171 -10.16 -4.24 3.27
CA GLY A 171 -10.96 -3.70 2.17
C GLY A 171 -10.86 -4.49 0.85
N VAL A 172 -10.97 -3.81 -0.30
CA VAL A 172 -10.91 -4.46 -1.63
C VAL A 172 -9.48 -4.72 -2.10
N GLU A 173 -8.48 -4.15 -1.43
CA GLU A 173 -7.06 -4.16 -1.82
C GLU A 173 -6.18 -5.05 -0.92
N GLU A 174 -6.68 -6.24 -0.57
CA GLU A 174 -6.15 -7.04 0.55
C GLU A 174 -4.71 -7.53 0.37
N TYR A 175 -4.21 -7.78 -0.85
CA TYR A 175 -2.82 -8.19 -1.04
C TYR A 175 -2.18 -7.52 -2.27
N PRO A 176 -0.92 -7.06 -2.18
CA PRO A 176 -0.18 -6.46 -3.30
C PRO A 176 -0.17 -7.34 -4.55
N LEU A 177 -0.04 -8.66 -4.38
CA LEU A 177 -0.10 -9.60 -5.49
C LEU A 177 -1.43 -9.58 -6.24
N PHE A 178 -2.56 -9.40 -5.54
CA PHE A 178 -3.88 -9.32 -6.18
C PHE A 178 -4.00 -8.07 -7.06
N LEU A 179 -3.44 -6.95 -6.61
CA LEU A 179 -3.36 -5.72 -7.42
C LEU A 179 -2.43 -5.91 -8.62
N ALA A 180 -1.29 -6.57 -8.46
CA ALA A 180 -0.35 -6.77 -9.56
C ALA A 180 -0.94 -7.60 -10.71
N VAL A 181 -1.90 -8.48 -10.42
CA VAL A 181 -2.58 -9.33 -11.41
C VAL A 181 -3.90 -8.76 -11.91
N GLY A 182 -4.29 -7.54 -11.52
CA GLY A 182 -5.47 -6.86 -12.06
C GLY A 182 -6.70 -6.82 -11.14
N GLY A 183 -6.58 -7.23 -9.87
CA GLY A 183 -7.65 -7.14 -8.90
C GLY A 183 -7.97 -5.70 -8.46
N ALA A 184 -9.18 -5.48 -7.94
CA ALA A 184 -9.64 -4.16 -7.48
C ALA A 184 -9.50 -3.06 -8.55
N SER A 185 -9.84 -3.42 -9.80
CA SER A 185 -9.78 -2.56 -10.99
C SER A 185 -8.38 -2.01 -11.29
N SER A 186 -7.32 -2.63 -10.78
CA SER A 186 -5.96 -2.30 -11.20
C SER A 186 -5.71 -2.86 -12.60
N SER A 187 -4.70 -2.31 -13.27
CA SER A 187 -4.19 -2.90 -14.50
C SER A 187 -3.14 -3.95 -14.18
N PRO A 188 -3.24 -5.18 -14.73
CA PRO A 188 -2.22 -6.21 -14.51
C PRO A 188 -0.85 -5.77 -15.06
N ASP A 189 0.20 -6.19 -14.36
CA ASP A 189 1.59 -5.93 -14.74
C ASP A 189 2.47 -7.17 -14.48
N LEU A 190 3.01 -7.74 -15.55
CA LEU A 190 3.80 -8.97 -15.49
C LEU A 190 5.08 -8.78 -14.66
N ALA A 191 5.81 -7.69 -14.87
CA ALA A 191 7.11 -7.48 -14.25
C ALA A 191 6.98 -7.24 -12.74
N ILE A 192 5.96 -6.49 -12.32
CA ILE A 192 5.63 -6.32 -10.90
C ILE A 192 5.18 -7.65 -10.28
N THR A 193 4.36 -8.43 -10.99
CA THR A 193 3.90 -9.75 -10.49
C THR A 193 5.08 -10.69 -10.28
N GLU A 194 5.98 -10.80 -11.27
CA GLU A 194 7.21 -11.61 -11.18
C GLU A 194 8.08 -11.17 -10.00
N TYR A 195 8.29 -9.85 -9.86
CA TYR A 195 9.10 -9.31 -8.79
C TYR A 195 8.51 -9.59 -7.40
N LEU A 196 7.20 -9.37 -7.20
CA LEU A 196 6.56 -9.64 -5.91
C LEU A 196 6.65 -11.12 -5.52
N LEU A 197 6.39 -12.04 -6.46
CA LEU A 197 6.51 -13.48 -6.22
C LEU A 197 7.95 -13.88 -5.87
N ALA A 198 8.94 -13.31 -6.56
CA ALA A 198 10.35 -13.55 -6.28
C ALA A 198 10.79 -13.00 -4.91
N ASN A 199 10.08 -11.99 -4.38
CA ASN A 199 10.42 -11.31 -3.12
C ASN A 199 9.44 -11.63 -1.99
N GLY A 200 8.79 -12.80 -2.02
CA GLY A 200 8.10 -13.34 -0.85
C GLY A 200 6.60 -13.03 -0.77
N ALA A 201 5.99 -12.47 -1.82
CA ALA A 201 4.54 -12.45 -1.94
C ALA A 201 3.97 -13.88 -1.88
N LYS A 202 2.87 -14.09 -1.15
CA LYS A 202 2.27 -15.41 -0.93
C LYS A 202 1.25 -15.72 -2.03
N PRO A 203 1.55 -16.63 -2.96
CA PRO A 203 0.63 -17.01 -4.04
C PRO A 203 -0.59 -17.79 -3.54
N VAL A 204 -0.48 -18.38 -2.35
CA VAL A 204 -1.53 -19.22 -1.73
C VAL A 204 -2.63 -18.43 -1.04
N PHE A 205 -2.49 -17.11 -0.92
CA PHE A 205 -3.47 -16.28 -0.26
C PHE A 205 -4.80 -16.22 -1.01
N THR A 206 -5.86 -16.09 -0.23
CA THR A 206 -7.24 -15.90 -0.69
C THR A 206 -7.84 -14.69 -0.01
N SER A 207 -8.69 -13.95 -0.72
CA SER A 207 -9.42 -12.83 -0.14
C SER A 207 -10.34 -13.27 0.99
N ARG A 208 -10.58 -12.37 1.94
CA ARG A 208 -11.42 -12.62 3.09
C ARG A 208 -12.86 -12.86 2.69
N LEU A 209 -13.51 -13.75 3.43
CA LEU A 209 -14.95 -13.90 3.37
C LEU A 209 -15.64 -12.65 3.92
N LYS A 210 -16.64 -12.15 3.20
CA LYS A 210 -17.44 -10.99 3.57
C LYS A 210 -18.90 -11.26 3.27
N GLU A 211 -19.78 -10.74 4.12
CA GLU A 211 -21.21 -10.70 3.86
C GLU A 211 -21.56 -9.39 3.17
N ILE A 212 -22.33 -9.49 2.09
CA ILE A 212 -22.89 -8.33 1.40
C ILE A 212 -24.41 -8.44 1.43
N GLN A 213 -25.07 -7.31 1.65
CA GLN A 213 -26.51 -7.24 1.54
C GLN A 213 -26.89 -7.00 0.07
N THR A 214 -27.71 -7.89 -0.50
CA THR A 214 -28.31 -7.69 -1.82
C THR A 214 -29.83 -7.64 -1.71
N PRO A 215 -30.56 -7.21 -2.76
CA PRO A 215 -32.01 -7.25 -2.78
C PRO A 215 -32.59 -8.66 -2.56
N GLU A 216 -31.83 -9.71 -2.90
CA GLU A 216 -32.22 -11.11 -2.74
C GLU A 216 -31.83 -11.71 -1.37
N GLY A 217 -31.25 -10.90 -0.46
CA GLY A 217 -30.81 -11.32 0.86
C GLY A 217 -29.30 -11.17 1.08
N THR A 218 -28.82 -11.69 2.20
CA THR A 218 -27.39 -11.68 2.54
C THR A 218 -26.66 -12.72 1.70
N LYS A 219 -25.62 -12.30 0.97
CA LYS A 219 -24.75 -13.19 0.18
C LYS A 219 -23.34 -13.15 0.72
N GLN A 220 -22.68 -14.31 0.72
CA GLN A 220 -21.26 -14.41 1.06
C GLN A 220 -20.41 -14.26 -0.21
N ILE A 221 -19.36 -13.44 -0.13
CA ILE A 221 -18.32 -13.26 -1.15
C ILE A 221 -16.94 -13.49 -0.53
N GLY A 222 -15.91 -13.65 -1.37
CA GLY A 222 -14.52 -13.83 -0.92
C GLY A 222 -13.96 -15.20 -1.27
N ALA A 223 -12.90 -15.62 -0.57
CA ALA A 223 -12.13 -16.83 -0.85
C ALA A 223 -11.52 -16.88 -2.27
N ARG A 224 -11.30 -15.71 -2.88
CA ARG A 224 -10.73 -15.58 -4.23
C ARG A 224 -9.22 -15.48 -4.13
N ASN A 225 -8.49 -16.27 -4.92
CA ASN A 225 -7.03 -16.15 -5.04
C ASN A 225 -6.60 -15.32 -6.26
N ALA A 226 -5.30 -15.19 -6.47
CA ALA A 226 -4.71 -14.41 -7.57
C ALA A 226 -5.24 -14.81 -8.96
N PHE A 227 -5.54 -16.10 -9.22
CA PHE A 227 -6.13 -16.50 -10.50
C PHE A 227 -7.52 -15.91 -10.71
N HIS A 228 -8.37 -15.84 -9.69
CA HIS A 228 -9.67 -15.19 -9.83
C HIS A 228 -9.53 -13.72 -10.20
N TYR A 229 -8.56 -13.02 -9.61
CA TYR A 229 -8.31 -11.60 -9.90
C TYR A 229 -7.71 -11.39 -11.29
N ALA A 230 -6.81 -12.27 -11.73
CA ALA A 230 -6.24 -12.26 -13.08
C ALA A 230 -7.28 -12.38 -14.21
N THR A 231 -8.46 -12.96 -13.90
CA THR A 231 -9.57 -13.10 -14.85
C THR A 231 -10.48 -11.87 -14.93
N GLU A 232 -10.38 -10.93 -13.99
CA GLU A 232 -11.28 -9.76 -13.95
C GLU A 232 -11.07 -8.81 -15.12
N THR A 233 -9.81 -8.66 -15.52
CA THR A 233 -9.38 -7.77 -16.58
C THR A 233 -9.26 -8.55 -17.89
N LEU A 234 -9.89 -8.04 -18.95
CA LEU A 234 -9.71 -8.58 -20.30
C LEU A 234 -8.31 -8.22 -20.80
N GLY A 235 -7.65 -9.17 -21.47
CA GLY A 235 -6.31 -8.94 -22.04
C GLY A 235 -5.15 -9.01 -21.05
N THR A 236 -5.35 -9.58 -19.86
CA THR A 236 -4.25 -9.98 -18.96
C THR A 236 -3.22 -10.81 -19.71
N ASP A 237 -1.93 -10.46 -19.60
CA ASP A 237 -0.84 -11.21 -20.22
C ASP A 237 -0.92 -12.70 -19.79
N PRO A 238 -1.04 -13.67 -20.73
CA PRO A 238 -1.10 -15.09 -20.39
C PRO A 238 0.06 -15.58 -19.51
N LYS A 239 1.24 -14.94 -19.57
CA LYS A 239 2.39 -15.28 -18.71
C LYS A 239 2.12 -15.07 -17.23
N ILE A 240 1.22 -14.16 -16.86
CA ILE A 240 0.79 -13.98 -15.46
C ILE A 240 0.19 -15.29 -14.93
N PHE A 241 -0.59 -16.01 -15.74
CA PHE A 241 -1.15 -17.29 -15.34
C PHE A 241 -0.07 -18.37 -15.17
N ASP A 242 0.95 -18.36 -16.06
CA ASP A 242 2.07 -19.30 -15.97
C ASP A 242 2.88 -19.12 -14.68
N ILE A 243 3.22 -17.88 -14.33
CA ILE A 243 4.01 -17.60 -13.12
C ILE A 243 3.20 -17.86 -11.85
N LEU A 244 1.88 -17.60 -11.85
CA LEU A 244 1.02 -17.95 -10.73
C LEU A 244 0.92 -19.46 -10.52
N ALA A 245 0.81 -20.24 -11.61
CA ALA A 245 0.80 -21.70 -11.56
C ALA A 245 2.14 -22.23 -11.03
N LYS A 246 3.25 -21.72 -11.59
CA LYS A 246 4.61 -22.08 -11.16
C LYS A 246 4.87 -21.74 -9.69
N ALA A 247 4.30 -20.64 -9.20
CA ALA A 247 4.40 -20.22 -7.81
C ALA A 247 3.53 -21.05 -6.85
N GLY A 248 2.68 -21.95 -7.36
CA GLY A 248 1.84 -22.82 -6.54
C GLY A 248 0.50 -22.18 -6.12
N THR A 249 0.03 -21.15 -6.83
CA THR A 249 -1.35 -20.65 -6.65
C THR A 249 -2.33 -21.78 -6.95
N ASN A 250 -3.32 -22.03 -6.09
CA ASN A 250 -4.30 -23.10 -6.29
C ASN A 250 -5.19 -22.81 -7.53
N LEU A 251 -4.94 -23.51 -8.63
CA LEU A 251 -5.66 -23.35 -9.90
C LEU A 251 -7.17 -23.62 -9.77
N ASN A 252 -7.56 -24.43 -8.79
CA ASN A 252 -8.92 -24.91 -8.57
C ASN A 252 -9.55 -24.35 -7.29
N GLN A 253 -9.02 -23.25 -6.74
CA GLN A 253 -9.61 -22.58 -5.59
C GLN A 253 -11.08 -22.26 -5.87
N ARG A 254 -11.98 -22.56 -4.94
CA ARG A 254 -13.38 -22.17 -5.04
C ARG A 254 -13.62 -20.92 -4.20
N ASP A 255 -14.23 -19.90 -4.79
CA ASP A 255 -14.68 -18.71 -4.07
C ASP A 255 -15.90 -19.03 -3.18
N ALA A 256 -16.40 -18.05 -2.43
CA ALA A 256 -17.57 -18.21 -1.55
C ALA A 256 -18.86 -18.65 -2.29
N ARG A 257 -18.92 -18.50 -3.61
CA ARG A 257 -20.01 -18.97 -4.48
C ARG A 257 -19.65 -20.25 -5.22
N GLY A 258 -18.61 -20.94 -4.79
CA GLY A 258 -18.15 -22.20 -5.37
C GLY A 258 -17.47 -22.04 -6.73
N LYS A 259 -17.29 -20.82 -7.25
CA LYS A 259 -16.70 -20.58 -8.56
C LYS A 259 -15.20 -20.83 -8.51
N THR A 260 -14.68 -21.57 -9.48
CA THR A 260 -13.25 -21.66 -9.75
C THR A 260 -12.78 -20.48 -10.61
N PRO A 261 -11.47 -20.22 -10.74
CA PRO A 261 -10.98 -19.22 -11.69
C PRO A 261 -11.44 -19.48 -13.13
N LEU A 262 -11.55 -20.77 -13.53
CA LEU A 262 -12.05 -21.13 -14.85
C LEU A 262 -13.53 -20.74 -15.02
N ILE A 263 -14.36 -21.06 -14.04
CA ILE A 263 -15.78 -20.65 -14.03
C ILE A 263 -15.91 -19.13 -14.06
N GLU A 264 -15.11 -18.41 -13.27
CA GLU A 264 -15.11 -16.94 -13.25
C GLU A 264 -14.71 -16.35 -14.60
N ALA A 265 -13.67 -16.89 -15.26
CA ALA A 265 -13.26 -16.46 -16.61
C ALA A 265 -14.39 -16.61 -17.64
N ILE A 266 -15.12 -17.73 -17.59
CA ILE A 266 -16.27 -17.98 -18.48
C ILE A 266 -17.41 -17.00 -18.20
N TYR A 267 -17.74 -16.78 -16.93
CA TYR A 267 -18.79 -15.83 -16.53
C TYR A 267 -18.49 -14.41 -17.04
N ARG A 268 -17.21 -14.03 -17.03
CA ARG A 268 -16.72 -12.74 -17.55
C ARG A 268 -16.52 -12.70 -19.06
N LYS A 269 -16.79 -13.81 -19.77
CA LYS A 269 -16.52 -13.98 -21.20
C LYS A 269 -15.06 -13.72 -21.58
N ASN A 270 -14.14 -13.99 -20.65
CA ASN A 270 -12.70 -13.86 -20.84
C ASN A 270 -12.13 -15.14 -21.45
N VAL A 271 -12.31 -15.30 -22.77
CA VAL A 271 -11.92 -16.50 -23.53
C VAL A 271 -10.43 -16.81 -23.37
N GLY A 272 -9.56 -15.80 -23.48
CA GLY A 272 -8.12 -15.99 -23.35
C GLY A 272 -7.70 -16.54 -21.98
N ALA A 273 -8.29 -16.01 -20.90
CA ALA A 273 -8.04 -16.54 -19.56
C ALA A 273 -8.61 -17.96 -19.39
N ALA A 274 -9.80 -18.24 -19.90
CA ALA A 274 -10.42 -19.56 -19.81
C ALA A 274 -9.58 -20.62 -20.55
N GLU A 275 -9.18 -20.36 -21.79
CA GLU A 275 -8.31 -21.25 -22.58
C GLU A 275 -6.96 -21.45 -21.89
N LYS A 276 -6.38 -20.40 -21.31
CA LYS A 276 -5.12 -20.48 -20.57
C LYS A 276 -5.23 -21.34 -19.31
N LEU A 277 -6.28 -21.16 -18.51
CA LEU A 277 -6.54 -21.96 -17.31
C LEU A 277 -6.76 -23.44 -17.66
N ILE A 278 -7.48 -23.73 -18.75
CA ILE A 278 -7.66 -25.09 -19.27
C ILE A 278 -6.33 -25.70 -19.71
N ALA A 279 -5.47 -24.93 -20.37
CA ALA A 279 -4.14 -25.37 -20.78
C ALA A 279 -3.22 -25.66 -19.57
N LEU A 280 -3.38 -24.91 -18.47
CA LEU A 280 -2.68 -25.13 -17.21
C LEU A 280 -3.22 -26.33 -16.40
N GLY A 281 -4.30 -26.97 -16.87
CA GLY A 281 -4.87 -28.16 -16.21
C GLY A 281 -5.90 -27.85 -15.14
N ALA A 282 -6.65 -26.75 -15.27
CA ALA A 282 -7.77 -26.47 -14.39
C ALA A 282 -8.78 -27.63 -14.43
N ASP A 283 -9.32 -27.99 -13.27
CA ASP A 283 -10.32 -29.05 -13.15
C ASP A 283 -11.65 -28.56 -13.73
N ILE A 284 -11.96 -29.08 -14.92
CA ILE A 284 -13.16 -28.76 -15.70
C ILE A 284 -14.44 -29.39 -15.13
N THR A 285 -14.34 -30.27 -14.14
CA THR A 285 -15.48 -31.01 -13.57
C THR A 285 -16.10 -30.30 -12.37
N LEU A 286 -15.41 -29.33 -11.77
CA LEU A 286 -15.91 -28.56 -10.65
C LEU A 286 -17.10 -27.69 -11.06
N SER A 287 -18.04 -27.50 -10.13
CA SER A 287 -19.23 -26.68 -10.31
C SER A 287 -19.29 -25.52 -9.32
N ASP A 288 -20.08 -24.50 -9.65
CA ASP A 288 -20.46 -23.45 -8.71
C ASP A 288 -21.54 -23.93 -7.71
N ILE A 289 -22.06 -23.02 -6.88
CA ILE A 289 -23.14 -23.31 -5.92
C ILE A 289 -24.48 -23.67 -6.58
N GLU A 290 -24.68 -23.33 -7.86
CA GLU A 290 -25.88 -23.71 -8.62
C GLU A 290 -25.73 -25.09 -9.25
N GLY A 291 -24.56 -25.73 -9.09
CA GLY A 291 -24.24 -27.02 -9.70
C GLY A 291 -23.83 -26.91 -11.17
N LYS A 292 -23.60 -25.70 -11.70
CA LYS A 292 -23.18 -25.51 -13.09
C LYS A 292 -21.67 -25.69 -13.24
N THR A 293 -21.26 -26.57 -14.16
CA THR A 293 -19.84 -26.76 -14.50
C THR A 293 -19.36 -25.68 -15.46
N ALA A 294 -18.03 -25.64 -15.70
CA ALA A 294 -17.45 -24.79 -16.74
C ALA A 294 -18.06 -25.08 -18.14
N PHE A 295 -18.38 -26.33 -18.44
CA PHE A 295 -18.99 -26.70 -19.73
C PHE A 295 -20.43 -26.17 -19.87
N ASP A 296 -21.23 -26.31 -18.82
CA ASP A 296 -22.62 -25.84 -18.81
C ASP A 296 -22.67 -24.32 -19.01
N LEU A 297 -21.84 -23.60 -18.26
CA LEU A 297 -21.74 -22.15 -18.35
C LEU A 297 -21.22 -21.69 -19.71
N ALA A 298 -20.21 -22.35 -20.27
CA ALA A 298 -19.66 -21.98 -21.58
C ALA A 298 -20.71 -22.08 -22.70
N LYS A 299 -21.61 -23.08 -22.63
CA LYS A 299 -22.75 -23.19 -23.55
C LYS A 299 -23.80 -22.12 -23.30
N GLU A 300 -24.16 -21.90 -22.04
CA GLU A 300 -25.17 -20.91 -21.64
C GLU A 300 -24.78 -19.49 -22.11
N VAL A 301 -23.51 -19.12 -21.96
CA VAL A 301 -22.98 -17.82 -22.39
C VAL A 301 -22.45 -17.79 -23.84
N GLN A 302 -22.64 -18.88 -24.60
CA GLN A 302 -22.29 -19.03 -26.02
C GLN A 302 -20.80 -18.81 -26.35
N LEU A 303 -19.90 -19.30 -25.49
CA LEU A 303 -18.46 -19.33 -25.73
C LEU A 303 -18.05 -20.62 -26.43
N GLU A 304 -18.37 -20.73 -27.72
CA GLU A 304 -18.20 -21.96 -28.52
C GLU A 304 -16.77 -22.51 -28.52
N SER A 305 -15.75 -21.64 -28.57
CA SER A 305 -14.34 -22.09 -28.55
C SER A 305 -13.99 -22.78 -27.24
N VAL A 306 -14.43 -22.21 -26.11
CA VAL A 306 -14.18 -22.73 -24.77
C VAL A 306 -15.01 -24.00 -24.53
N ALA A 307 -16.29 -23.99 -24.91
CA ALA A 307 -17.16 -25.16 -24.79
C ALA A 307 -16.59 -26.36 -25.57
N ARG A 308 -16.16 -26.15 -26.81
CA ARG A 308 -15.50 -27.17 -27.63
C ARG A 308 -14.23 -27.71 -26.95
N LEU A 309 -13.35 -26.82 -26.49
CA LEU A 309 -12.10 -27.21 -25.83
C LEU A 309 -12.35 -28.07 -24.57
N ILE A 310 -13.37 -27.73 -23.78
CA ILE A 310 -13.77 -28.51 -22.61
C ILE A 310 -14.35 -29.86 -23.04
N GLY A 311 -15.24 -29.87 -24.04
CA GLY A 311 -15.85 -31.10 -24.56
C GLY A 311 -14.84 -32.11 -25.10
N GLU A 312 -13.81 -31.64 -25.80
CA GLU A 312 -12.69 -32.46 -26.28
C GLU A 312 -11.92 -33.11 -25.11
N LYS A 313 -11.78 -32.42 -23.97
CA LYS A 313 -11.12 -32.96 -22.77
C LYS A 313 -12.00 -33.90 -21.94
N LEU A 314 -13.32 -33.73 -21.97
CA LEU A 314 -14.28 -34.62 -21.30
C LEU A 314 -14.50 -35.92 -22.08
N SER A 315 -14.30 -35.89 -23.40
CA SER A 315 -14.46 -37.07 -24.25
C SER A 315 -13.39 -38.11 -23.90
N PRO A 316 -13.75 -39.39 -23.70
CA PRO A 316 -12.76 -40.43 -23.47
C PRO A 316 -11.82 -40.49 -24.67
N LYS A 317 -10.51 -40.42 -24.43
CA LYS A 317 -9.53 -40.68 -25.48
C LYS A 317 -9.76 -42.11 -25.96
N THR A 318 -10.35 -42.28 -27.13
CA THR A 318 -10.43 -43.59 -27.78
C THR A 318 -9.01 -44.12 -27.94
N PRO A 319 -8.72 -45.35 -27.48
CA PRO A 319 -7.39 -45.96 -27.54
C PRO A 319 -6.91 -46.16 -28.98
#